data_AF-A0A3D6EVU2-F1
#
_entry.id   AF-A0A3D6EVU2-F1
#
_cell.length_a   1.000
_cell.length_b   1.000
_cell.length_c   1.000
_cell.angle_alpha   90.00
_cell.angle_beta   90.00
_cell.angle_gamma   90.00
#
_symmetry.space_group_name_H-M   'P 1'
#
loop_
_entity.id
_entity.type
_entity.pdbx_description
1 polymer ?
#
loop_
_entity_poly.entity_id
_entity_poly.type
_entity_poly.pdbx_seq_one_letter_code
_entity_poly.pdbx_strand_id
1 'polypeptide(L)'
;FGKGRVLVGQAHPGEIKPTHWFPALFLLALCAIPLVALLFPKLGVLLTIGYLGYLLLIGFHSFYTVKSLHVAVLSVPSAFIQLTGYGIGFLKQMFTR
;
A
#
# COMPACT_ATOMS: atom_id res chain seq x y z
N PHE A 1 -7.85 4.18 -8.69
CA PHE A 1 -6.40 4.22 -8.99
C PHE A 1 -5.93 2.83 -9.45
N GLY A 2 -4.68 2.66 -9.90
CA GLY A 2 -4.10 1.33 -10.23
C GLY A 2 -4.42 0.76 -11.62
N LYS A 3 -5.70 0.76 -12.06
CA LYS A 3 -6.15 0.18 -13.35
C LYS A 3 -5.33 0.65 -14.56
N GLY A 4 -5.06 1.95 -14.65
CA GLY A 4 -4.34 2.54 -15.80
C GLY A 4 -2.96 1.92 -16.02
N ARG A 5 -2.25 1.51 -14.96
CA ARG A 5 -0.93 0.86 -15.10
C ARG A 5 -1.04 -0.52 -15.74
N VAL A 6 -2.08 -1.26 -15.40
CA VAL A 6 -2.34 -2.57 -16.03
C VAL A 6 -2.74 -2.40 -17.49
N LEU A 7 -3.59 -1.42 -17.82
CA LEU A 7 -3.97 -1.14 -19.21
C LEU A 7 -2.77 -0.75 -20.08
N VAL A 8 -1.87 0.10 -19.57
CA VAL A 8 -0.63 0.45 -20.27
C VAL A 8 0.23 -0.79 -20.46
N GLY A 9 0.35 -1.65 -19.45
CA GLY A 9 1.08 -2.91 -19.55
C GLY A 9 0.49 -3.91 -20.55
N GLN A 10 -0.82 -3.84 -20.80
CA GLN A 10 -1.48 -4.63 -21.84
C GLN A 10 -1.16 -4.10 -23.24
N ALA A 11 -1.08 -2.77 -23.41
CA ALA A 11 -0.71 -2.14 -24.68
C ALA A 11 0.81 -2.20 -24.97
N HIS A 12 1.63 -2.17 -23.92
CA HIS A 12 3.09 -2.15 -23.98
C HIS A 12 3.67 -3.21 -23.04
N PRO A 13 3.93 -4.43 -23.55
CA PRO A 13 4.51 -5.51 -22.76
C PRO A 13 5.83 -5.08 -22.11
N GLY A 14 5.98 -5.33 -20.81
CA GLY A 14 7.17 -4.95 -20.02
C GLY A 14 7.00 -3.69 -19.16
N GLU A 15 5.94 -2.90 -19.34
CA GLU A 15 5.71 -1.69 -18.54
C GLU A 15 5.27 -1.97 -17.08
N ILE A 16 4.80 -3.19 -16.79
CA ILE A 16 4.47 -3.60 -15.42
C ILE A 16 5.75 -4.03 -14.70
N LYS A 17 6.33 -3.09 -13.95
CA LYS A 17 7.50 -3.32 -13.11
C LYS A 17 7.14 -3.92 -11.74
N PRO A 18 8.06 -4.63 -11.07
CA PRO A 18 7.86 -5.14 -9.71
C PRO A 18 7.43 -4.07 -8.70
N THR A 19 7.93 -2.84 -8.82
CA THR A 19 7.56 -1.72 -7.94
C THR A 19 6.08 -1.36 -8.01
N HIS A 20 5.40 -1.62 -9.12
CA HIS A 20 3.97 -1.38 -9.27
C HIS A 20 3.11 -2.36 -8.44
N TRP A 21 3.69 -3.46 -7.97
CA TRP A 21 3.02 -4.41 -7.09
C TRP A 21 3.02 -3.98 -5.63
N PHE A 22 3.81 -2.98 -5.25
CA PHE A 22 3.89 -2.53 -3.86
C PHE A 22 2.53 -2.16 -3.26
N PRO A 23 1.64 -1.38 -3.93
CA PRO A 23 0.34 -1.07 -3.36
C PRO A 23 -0.58 -2.29 -3.27
N ALA A 24 -0.41 -3.29 -4.15
CA ALA A 24 -1.11 -4.57 -4.04
C ALA A 24 -0.62 -5.36 -2.82
N LEU A 25 0.69 -5.42 -2.56
CA LEU A 25 1.24 -6.05 -1.36
C LEU A 25 0.78 -5.34 -0.08
N PHE A 26 0.74 -4.01 -0.07
CA PHE A 26 0.20 -3.24 1.04
C PHE A 26 -1.26 -3.61 1.33
N LEU A 27 -2.11 -3.70 0.29
CA LEU A 27 -3.50 -4.11 0.43
C LEU A 27 -3.64 -5.56 0.92
N LEU A 28 -2.84 -6.49 0.37
CA LEU A 28 -2.87 -7.89 0.80
C LEU A 28 -2.44 -8.03 2.25
N ALA A 29 -1.43 -7.28 2.69
CA ALA A 29 -1.01 -7.22 4.08
C ALA A 29 -2.14 -6.68 4.98
N LEU A 30 -2.80 -5.59 4.58
CA LEU A 30 -3.95 -5.03 5.31
C LEU A 30 -5.05 -6.08 5.57
N CYS A 31 -5.36 -6.91 4.57
CA CYS A 31 -6.36 -7.96 4.69
C CYS A 31 -5.86 -9.21 5.42
N ALA A 32 -4.58 -9.59 5.25
CA ALA A 32 -4.03 -10.83 5.79
C ALA A 32 -3.59 -10.72 7.26
N ILE A 33 -3.12 -9.55 7.70
CA ILE A 33 -2.59 -9.36 9.06
C ILE A 33 -3.62 -9.76 10.15
N PRO A 34 -4.90 -9.37 10.08
CA PRO A 34 -5.89 -9.80 11.08
C PRO A 34 -6.05 -11.32 11.17
N LEU A 35 -6.04 -12.01 10.02
CA LEU A 35 -6.12 -13.48 9.97
C LEU A 35 -4.85 -14.12 10.55
N VAL A 36 -3.68 -13.60 10.20
CA VAL A 36 -2.40 -14.09 10.75
C VAL A 36 -2.32 -13.83 12.26
N ALA A 37 -2.83 -12.71 12.75
CA ALA A 37 -2.89 -12.41 14.18
C ALA A 37 -3.80 -13.35 14.96
N LEU A 38 -4.88 -13.82 14.35
CA LEU A 38 -5.77 -14.82 14.95
C LEU A 38 -5.09 -16.20 15.03
N LEU A 39 -4.44 -16.64 13.96
CA LEU A 39 -3.84 -17.99 13.87
C LEU A 39 -2.44 -18.08 14.52
N PHE A 40 -1.66 -17.00 14.43
CA PHE A 40 -0.27 -16.92 14.88
C PHE A 40 0.00 -15.59 15.60
N PRO A 41 -0.44 -15.43 16.87
CA PRO A 41 -0.46 -14.13 17.54
C PRO A 41 0.88 -13.39 17.56
N LYS A 42 1.99 -14.09 17.82
CA LYS A 42 3.34 -13.47 17.83
C LYS A 42 3.72 -12.91 16.46
N LEU A 43 3.45 -13.66 15.40
CA LEU A 43 3.72 -13.22 14.03
C LEU A 43 2.78 -12.08 13.62
N GLY A 44 1.49 -12.17 13.96
CA GLY A 44 0.54 -11.11 13.68
C GLY A 44 0.89 -9.79 14.37
N VAL A 45 1.36 -9.82 15.62
CA VAL A 45 1.87 -8.63 16.33
C VAL A 45 3.08 -8.06 15.59
N LEU A 46 4.05 -8.89 15.21
CA LEU A 46 5.23 -8.43 14.46
C LEU A 46 4.84 -7.75 13.14
N LEU A 47 3.93 -8.37 12.36
CA LEU A 47 3.46 -7.80 11.10
C LEU A 47 2.66 -6.50 11.30
N THR A 48 1.84 -6.44 12.35
CA THR A 48 1.08 -5.24 12.71
C THR A 48 2.02 -4.09 13.06
N ILE A 49 3.06 -4.35 13.86
CA ILE A 49 4.10 -3.36 14.20
C ILE A 49 4.81 -2.89 12.94
N GLY A 50 5.20 -3.79 12.03
CA GLY A 50 5.83 -3.42 10.77
C GLY A 50 4.93 -2.55 9.88
N TYR A 51 3.65 -2.91 9.76
CA TYR A 51 2.68 -2.19 8.94
C TYR A 51 2.39 -0.78 9.49
N LEU A 52 2.15 -0.66 10.80
CA LEU A 52 1.97 0.63 11.46
C LEU A 52 3.27 1.46 11.44
N GLY A 53 4.42 0.81 11.61
CA GLY A 53 5.73 1.46 11.50
C GLY A 53 5.95 2.08 10.14
N TYR A 54 5.56 1.41 9.05
CA TYR A 54 5.60 1.98 7.71
C TYR A 54 4.70 3.21 7.56
N LEU A 55 3.47 3.18 8.09
CA LEU A 55 2.57 4.34 8.07
C LEU A 55 3.13 5.52 8.87
N LEU A 56 3.75 5.26 10.02
CA LEU A 56 4.44 6.28 10.82
C LEU A 56 5.64 6.87 10.07
N LEU A 57 6.42 6.04 9.37
CA LEU A 57 7.54 6.51 8.54
C LEU A 57 7.07 7.47 7.44
N ILE A 58 5.90 7.25 6.83
CA ILE A 58 5.31 8.21 5.87
C ILE A 58 5.09 9.57 6.54
N GLY A 59 4.47 9.58 7.73
CA GLY A 59 4.21 10.80 8.48
C GLY A 59 5.51 11.53 8.86
N PHE A 60 6.49 10.81 9.41
CA PHE A 60 7.79 11.39 9.78
C PHE A 60 8.56 11.91 8.57
N HIS A 61 8.60 11.15 7.48
CA HIS A 61 9.26 11.58 6.26
C HIS A 61 8.59 12.82 5.66
N SER A 62 7.26 12.86 5.65
CA SER A 62 6.50 14.03 5.21
C SER A 62 6.78 15.25 6.10
N PHE A 63 6.82 15.07 7.42
CA PHE A 63 7.19 16.15 8.34
C PHE A 63 8.62 16.65 8.08
N TYR A 64 9.57 15.73 7.94
CA TYR A 64 10.97 16.07 7.70
C TYR A 64 11.15 16.84 6.38
N THR A 65 10.40 16.48 5.34
CA THR A 65 10.51 17.07 4.00
C THR A 65 9.78 18.41 3.88
N VAL A 66 8.56 18.50 4.38
CA VAL A 66 7.67 19.66 4.19
C VAL A 66 7.72 20.63 5.37
N LYS A 67 8.25 20.20 6.52
CA LYS A 67 8.32 20.98 7.78
C LYS A 67 6.95 21.50 8.26
N SER A 68 5.88 20.81 7.90
CA SER A 68 4.50 21.14 8.31
C SER A 68 3.86 19.97 9.03
N LEU A 69 3.48 20.19 10.29
CA LEU A 69 2.77 19.19 11.10
C LEU A 69 1.41 18.84 10.49
N HIS A 70 0.70 19.83 9.95
CA HIS A 70 -0.58 19.62 9.28
C HIS A 70 -0.42 18.67 8.08
N VAL A 71 0.58 18.90 7.22
CA VAL A 71 0.85 18.00 6.08
C VAL A 71 1.27 16.61 6.55
N ALA A 72 2.11 16.51 7.58
CA ALA A 72 2.53 15.23 8.13
C ALA A 72 1.33 14.39 8.61
N VAL A 73 0.40 14.99 9.35
CA VAL A 73 -0.82 14.32 9.83
C VAL A 73 -1.72 13.89 8.67
N LEU A 74 -1.91 14.74 7.66
CA LEU A 74 -2.74 14.41 6.50
C LEU A 74 -2.08 13.40 5.54
N SER A 75 -0.76 13.29 5.54
CA SER A 75 -0.01 12.41 4.63
C SER A 75 -0.31 10.93 4.86
N VAL A 76 -0.51 10.51 6.11
CA VAL A 76 -0.76 9.11 6.48
C VAL A 76 -2.10 8.61 5.94
N PRO A 77 -3.27 9.24 6.23
CA PRO A 77 -4.54 8.81 5.67
C PRO A 77 -4.58 8.98 4.14
N SER A 78 -3.93 10.01 3.59
CA SER A 78 -3.79 10.19 2.14
C SER A 78 -3.06 9.01 1.49
N ALA A 79 -1.90 8.63 2.00
CA ALA A 79 -1.13 7.49 1.51
C ALA A 79 -1.88 6.17 1.69
N PHE A 80 -2.57 5.98 2.81
CA PHE A 80 -3.39 4.79 3.06
C PHE A 80 -4.49 4.64 2.00
N ILE A 81 -5.27 5.71 1.75
CA ILE A 81 -6.33 5.71 0.74
C ILE A 81 -5.73 5.49 -0.66
N GLN A 82 -4.60 6.14 -0.98
CA GLN A 82 -3.92 6.03 -2.27
C GLN A 82 -3.41 4.61 -2.52
N LEU A 83 -2.71 4.00 -1.57
CA LEU A 83 -2.14 2.65 -1.69
C LEU A 83 -3.24 1.60 -1.77
N THR A 84 -4.28 1.72 -0.93
CA THR A 84 -5.46 0.84 -0.96
C THR A 84 -6.20 0.95 -2.29
N GLY A 85 -6.55 2.18 -2.71
CA GLY A 85 -7.29 2.43 -3.95
C GLY A 85 -6.49 2.10 -5.21
N TYR A 86 -5.16 2.20 -5.17
CA TYR A 86 -4.30 1.67 -6.23
C TYR A 86 -4.32 0.15 -6.22
N GLY A 87 -4.05 -0.49 -5.08
CA GLY A 87 -3.95 -1.94 -4.94
C GLY A 87 -5.22 -2.64 -5.43
N ILE A 88 -6.39 -2.14 -5.03
CA ILE A 88 -7.70 -2.66 -5.47
C ILE A 88 -7.81 -2.59 -6.99
N GLY A 89 -7.58 -1.41 -7.58
CA GLY A 89 -7.75 -1.24 -9.02
C GLY A 89 -6.70 -1.96 -9.86
N PHE A 90 -5.48 -2.11 -9.34
CA PHE A 90 -4.41 -2.88 -9.96
C PHE A 90 -4.76 -4.37 -9.99
N LEU A 91 -5.08 -4.98 -8.83
CA LEU A 91 -5.45 -6.40 -8.75
C LEU A 91 -6.72 -6.71 -9.54
N LYS A 92 -7.75 -5.84 -9.43
CA LYS A 92 -8.99 -6.00 -10.21
C LYS A 92 -8.71 -6.05 -11.70
N GLN A 93 -7.95 -5.11 -12.26
CA GLN A 93 -7.64 -5.11 -13.70
C GLN A 93 -6.68 -6.23 -14.11
N MET A 94 -5.80 -6.67 -13.21
CA MET A 94 -4.86 -7.76 -13.49
C MET A 94 -5.57 -9.10 -13.64
N PHE A 95 -6.61 -9.36 -12.85
CA PHE A 95 -7.30 -10.65 -12.81
C PHE A 95 -8.68 -10.65 -13.46
N THR A 96 -9.30 -9.50 -13.65
CA THR A 96 -10.51 -9.35 -14.46
C THR A 96 -10.09 -8.76 -15.80
N ARG A 97 -10.05 -9.59 -16.84
CA ARG A 97 -9.83 -9.14 -18.22
C ARG A 97 -10.98 -8.24 -18.66
#